data_AF-A0A848S145-F1
#
_entry.id   AF-A0A848S145-F1
#
_cell.length_a   1.000
_cell.length_b   1.000
_cell.length_c   1.000
_cell.angle_alpha   90.00
_cell.angle_beta   90.00
_cell.angle_gamma   90.00
#
_symmetry.space_group_name_H-M   'P 1'
#
loop_
_entity.id
_entity.type
_entity.pdbx_description
1 polymer ?
#
loop_
_entity_poly.entity_id
_entity_poly.type
_entity_poly.pdbx_seq_one_letter_code
_entity_poly.pdbx_strand_id
1 'polypeptide(L)' 'MAKQIFKSIGKVINFTSILSPKLAAHLSIKLFSTPQKGAIQNRDSKFLKNAIQEDAFYENIKIKTYRW' A
#
# COMPACT_ATOMS: atom_id res chain seq x y z
N MET A 1 -18.21 -2.77 -4.20
CA MET A 1 -17.38 -3.99 -4.03
C MET A 1 -16.12 -3.75 -3.21
N ALA A 2 -15.14 -2.94 -3.63
CA ALA A 2 -13.90 -2.71 -2.87
C ALA A 2 -14.12 -2.24 -1.40
N LYS A 3 -15.06 -1.31 -1.17
CA LYS A 3 -15.41 -0.84 0.18
C LYS A 3 -15.89 -1.93 1.14
N GLN A 4 -16.57 -2.97 0.65
CA GLN A 4 -17.03 -4.09 1.47
C GLN A 4 -15.86 -5.02 1.86
N ILE A 5 -14.89 -5.20 0.96
CA ILE A 5 -13.67 -5.98 1.21
C ILE A 5 -12.82 -5.33 2.30
N PHE A 6 -12.63 -4.01 2.26
CA PHE A 6 -11.88 -3.31 3.31
C PHE A 6 -12.57 -3.42 4.68
N LYS A 7 -13.91 -3.33 4.70
CA LYS A 7 -14.68 -3.50 5.93
C LYS A 7 -14.64 -4.92 6.48
N SER A 8 -14.62 -5.96 5.64
CA SER A 8 -14.54 -7.35 6.11
C SER A 8 -13.18 -7.65 6.74
N ILE A 9 -12.10 -7.12 6.18
CA ILE A 9 -10.74 -7.27 6.75
C ILE A 9 -10.67 -6.67 8.16
N GLY A 10 -11.21 -5.46 8.37
CA GLY A 10 -11.28 -4.86 9.70
C GLY A 10 -12.13 -5.66 10.68
N LYS A 11 -13.25 -6.22 10.24
CA LYS A 11 -14.11 -7.10 11.06
C LYS A 11 -13.37 -8.37 11.50
N VAL A 12 -12.61 -8.99 10.60
CA VAL A 12 -11.81 -10.18 10.93
C VAL A 12 -10.78 -9.84 11.99
N ILE A 13 -10.02 -8.75 11.81
CA ILE A 13 -9.03 -8.31 12.79
C ILE A 13 -9.68 -8.03 14.16
N ASN A 14 -10.83 -7.35 14.18
CA ASN A 14 -11.56 -7.10 15.42
C ASN A 14 -12.09 -8.37 16.09
N PHE A 15 -12.52 -9.38 15.31
CA PHE A 15 -12.89 -10.66 15.87
C PHE A 15 -11.68 -11.37 16.47
N THR A 16 -10.52 -11.32 15.79
CA THR A 16 -9.28 -11.92 16.32
C THR A 16 -8.79 -11.26 17.60
N SER A 17 -9.09 -9.99 17.86
CA SER A 17 -8.66 -9.33 19.10
C SER A 17 -9.35 -9.87 20.34
N ILE A 18 -10.55 -10.44 20.20
CA ILE A 18 -11.29 -11.08 21.30
C ILE A 18 -10.59 -12.38 21.74
N LEU A 19 -10.04 -13.14 20.78
CA LEU A 19 -9.38 -14.42 21.04
C LEU A 19 -7.88 -14.27 21.34
N SER A 20 -7.21 -13.36 20.63
CA SER A 20 -5.76 -13.14 20.73
C SER A 20 -5.40 -11.68 20.40
N PRO A 21 -5.37 -10.80 21.42
CA PRO A 21 -5.01 -9.39 21.23
C PRO A 21 -3.62 -9.20 20.57
N LYS A 22 -2.65 -10.05 20.94
CA LYS A 22 -1.28 -9.99 20.39
C LYS A 22 -1.25 -10.31 18.90
N LEU A 23 -1.99 -11.33 18.46
CA LEU A 23 -2.10 -11.67 17.05
C LEU A 23 -2.79 -10.54 16.26
N ALA A 24 -3.90 -10.02 16.77
CA ALA A 24 -4.64 -8.94 16.13
C ALA A 24 -3.79 -7.67 15.97
N ALA A 25 -2.99 -7.32 16.97
CA ALA A 25 -2.04 -6.21 16.89
C ALA A 25 -0.97 -6.44 15.81
N HIS A 26 -0.38 -7.63 15.75
CA HIS A 26 0.62 -7.97 14.74
C HIS A 26 0.05 -7.90 13.31
N LEU A 27 -1.15 -8.45 13.09
CA LEU A 27 -1.85 -8.39 11.81
C LEU A 27 -2.19 -6.95 11.40
N SER A 28 -2.69 -6.13 12.35
CA SER A 28 -2.99 -4.72 12.12
C SER A 28 -1.78 -3.93 11.68
N ILE A 29 -0.67 -4.04 12.42
CA ILE A 29 0.58 -3.32 12.10
C ILE A 29 1.09 -3.78 10.74
N LYS A 30 1.17 -5.09 10.50
CA LYS A 30 1.66 -5.61 9.21
C LYS A 30 0.82 -5.11 8.04
N LEU A 31 -0.51 -5.10 8.17
CA LEU A 31 -1.41 -4.71 7.08
C LEU A 31 -1.39 -3.19 6.83
N PHE A 32 -1.44 -2.38 7.88
CA PHE A 32 -1.60 -0.93 7.76
C PHE A 32 -0.27 -0.17 7.69
N SER A 33 0.83 -0.76 8.15
CA SER A 33 2.17 -0.17 8.02
C SER A 33 2.90 -0.60 6.75
N THR A 34 2.38 -1.57 5.99
CA THR A 34 2.94 -1.92 4.68
C THR A 34 2.38 -0.95 3.63
N PRO A 35 3.21 -0.09 3.01
CA PRO A 35 2.74 0.78 1.95
C PRO A 35 2.28 -0.09 0.78
N GLN A 36 0.97 -0.07 0.50
CA GLN A 36 0.46 -0.71 -0.70
C GLN A 36 0.96 0.09 -1.90
N LYS A 37 1.57 -0.58 -2.89
CA LYS A 37 1.99 0.08 -4.13
C LYS A 37 0.78 0.76 -4.74
N GLY A 38 0.71 2.09 -4.61
CA GLY A 38 -0.36 2.88 -5.20
C GLY A 38 -0.31 2.70 -6.71
N ALA A 39 -1.40 2.21 -7.30
CA ALA A 39 -1.51 2.18 -8.75
C ALA A 39 -1.57 3.63 -9.24
N ILE A 40 -0.77 3.97 -10.25
CA ILE A 40 -0.83 5.28 -10.91
C ILE A 40 -2.23 5.40 -11.52
N GLN A 41 -2.99 6.40 -11.11
CA GLN A 41 -4.29 6.66 -11.74
C GLN A 41 -4.07 7.24 -13.13
N ASN A 42 -4.96 6.94 -14.07
CA ASN A 42 -4.86 7.44 -15.45
C ASN A 42 -4.75 8.97 -15.53
N ARG A 43 -5.34 9.67 -14.56
CA ARG A 43 -5.31 11.14 -14.43
C ARG A 43 -3.88 11.64 -14.20
N ASP A 44 -3.17 10.98 -13.31
CA ASP A 44 -1.82 11.34 -12.87
C ASP A 44 -0.77 10.93 -13.91
N SER A 45 -1.10 9.94 -14.75
CA SER A 45 -0.21 9.44 -15.79
C SER A 45 0.24 10.51 -16.79
N LYS A 46 -0.64 11.47 -17.14
CA LYS A 46 -0.30 12.54 -18.09
C LYS A 46 0.76 13.48 -17.52
N PHE A 47 0.61 13.85 -16.25
CA PHE A 47 1.58 14.70 -15.55
C PHE A 47 2.93 14.00 -15.40
N LEU A 48 2.92 12.73 -14.97
CA LEU A 48 4.13 11.92 -14.80
C LEU A 48 4.88 11.66 -16.12
N LYS A 49 4.17 11.60 -17.25
CA LYS A 49 4.76 11.44 -18.59
C LYS A 49 5.55 12.65 -19.06
N ASN A 50 5.27 13.84 -18.53
CA ASN A 50 5.96 15.07 -18.94
C ASN A 50 7.34 15.23 -18.28
N ALA A 51 7.61 14.48 -17.20
CA ALA A 51 8.90 14.51 -16.54
C ALA A 51 9.93 13.60 -17.25
N ILE A 52 11.21 13.94 -17.12
CA ILE A 52 12.31 13.03 -17.43
C ILE A 52 12.26 11.90 -16.41
N GLN A 53 12.14 10.65 -16.89
CA GLN A 53 12.01 9.46 -16.05
C GLN A 53 13.30 8.65 -16.07
N GLU A 54 13.84 8.38 -14.90
CA GLU A 54 15.03 7.55 -14.72
C GLU A 54 14.77 6.50 -13.63
N ASP A 55 15.29 5.28 -13.81
CA ASP A 55 15.19 4.22 -12.82
C ASP A 55 16.52 4.13 -12.06
N ALA A 56 16.48 4.40 -10.75
CA ALA A 56 17.60 4.20 -9.85
C ALA A 56 17.47 2.84 -9.13
N PHE A 57 18.61 2.22 -8.80
CA PHE A 57 18.64 0.96 -8.06
C PHE A 57 19.44 1.14 -6.77
N TYR A 58 18.85 0.75 -5.64
CA TYR A 58 19.51 0.74 -4.33
C TYR A 58 19.08 -0.51 -3.57
N GLU A 59 20.04 -1.32 -3.08
CA GLU A 59 19.78 -2.55 -2.31
C GLU A 59 18.68 -3.45 -2.95
N ASN A 60 18.77 -3.69 -4.26
CA ASN A 60 17.80 -4.45 -5.07
C ASN A 60 16.38 -3.83 -5.14
N ILE A 61 16.20 -2.59 -4.69
CA ILE A 61 14.96 -1.82 -4.82
C ILE A 61 15.07 -0.94 -6.07
N LYS A 62 14.15 -1.16 -7.01
CA LYS A 62 13.97 -0.30 -8.18
C LYS A 62 13.16 0.95 -7.79
N ILE A 63 13.80 2.10 -7.83
CA ILE A 63 13.25 3.41 -7.50
C ILE A 63 13.02 4.18 -8.79
N LYS A 64 11.77 4.49 -9.11
CA LYS A 64 11.44 5.33 -10.27
C LYS A 64 11.53 6.80 -9.86
N THR A 65 12.31 7.58 -10.61
CA THR A 65 12.50 9.01 -10.39
C THR A 65 11.85 9.82 -11.51
N TYR A 66 11.41 11.03 -11.17
CA TYR A 66 10.76 11.97 -12.08
C TYR A 66 11.40 13.34 -11.86
N ARG A 67 12.03 13.91 -12.89
CA ARG A 67 12.61 15.26 -12.88
C ARG A 67 11.88 16.15 -13.87
N TRP A 68 11.38 17.29 -13.40
CA TRP A 68 10.80 18.35 -14.23
C TRP A 68 11.87 19.36 -14.63
#